data_AF-A0A2U3YR46-F1
#
_entry.id   AF-A0A2U3YR46-F1
#
_cell.length_a   1.000
_cell.length_b   1.000
_cell.length_c   1.000
_cell.angle_alpha   90.00
_cell.angle_beta   90.00
_cell.angle_gamma   90.00
#
_symmetry.space_group_name_H-M   'P 1'
#
loop_
_entity.id
_entity.type
_entity.pdbx_description
1 polymer ?
#
loop_
_entity_poly.entity_id
_entity_poly.type
_entity_poly.pdbx_seq_one_letter_code
_entity_poly.pdbx_strand_id
1 'polypeptide(L)'
;MCAASATPDMEDLNKRDQPFKTIQKNDSSDNLVFRMKNGMRSTKYKPVDYQQLQALTEAKKLASASIELKIRKAEQTSKISKEQTLIKQHKQVWWQEHQRLTDVRCKMESEIKSFLSEENIGNECLSDLTNFEQELSEQWYTYLKNVINPIQQLRADLKYRQHHISQHSYSHIVLNSVKVLEEVDFVKKQLTAVFERLSLEQQKIENYLSDWSMKILDYSSEERSNLLSELPMELETLECPYPDLKSSILHEFCNFTEKYKKKLQDFDLQLEDISR
;
A
#
# COMPACT_ATOMS: atom_id res chain seq x y z
N MET A 1 -45.29 -16.71 12.29
CA MET A 1 -44.47 -17.92 12.36
C MET A 1 -43.07 -17.47 12.75
N CYS A 2 -42.81 -17.39 14.07
CA CYS A 2 -41.91 -18.28 14.81
C CYS A 2 -40.45 -18.15 14.33
N ALA A 3 -39.65 -17.30 14.99
CA ALA A 3 -38.67 -17.64 16.06
C ALA A 3 -37.32 -18.10 15.45
N ALA A 4 -36.14 -17.74 15.93
CA ALA A 4 -35.72 -17.13 17.17
C ALA A 4 -34.37 -16.40 16.97
N SER A 5 -34.22 -15.30 17.66
CA SER A 5 -32.96 -14.63 18.00
C SER A 5 -32.19 -15.52 18.98
N ALA A 6 -30.93 -15.85 18.69
CA ALA A 6 -30.04 -16.48 19.66
C ALA A 6 -28.95 -15.48 20.06
N THR A 7 -29.21 -14.84 21.19
CA THR A 7 -28.21 -14.18 22.05
C THR A 7 -27.17 -15.21 22.53
N PRO A 8 -25.90 -14.81 22.72
CA PRO A 8 -24.89 -15.70 23.28
C PRO A 8 -25.10 -15.81 24.79
N ASP A 9 -25.29 -17.04 25.26
CA ASP A 9 -25.36 -17.37 26.68
C ASP A 9 -24.03 -17.03 27.36
N MET A 10 -24.15 -16.11 28.32
CA MET A 10 -23.15 -15.77 29.30
C MET A 10 -23.30 -16.79 30.45
N GLU A 11 -22.61 -17.93 30.37
CA GLU A 11 -22.52 -18.88 31.50
C GLU A 11 -21.07 -19.00 32.00
N ASP A 12 -20.83 -18.22 33.05
CA ASP A 12 -20.22 -18.62 34.31
C ASP A 12 -18.75 -19.11 34.30
N LEU A 13 -17.86 -18.12 34.31
CA LEU A 13 -16.48 -18.23 34.79
C LEU A 13 -16.44 -18.44 36.31
N ASN A 14 -16.91 -19.57 36.82
CA ASN A 14 -16.58 -19.96 38.19
C ASN A 14 -16.69 -21.47 38.47
N LYS A 15 -15.72 -22.24 37.98
CA LYS A 15 -15.49 -23.62 38.46
C LYS A 15 -14.01 -23.86 38.74
N ARG A 16 -13.44 -23.07 39.63
CA ARG A 16 -12.26 -23.48 40.42
C ARG A 16 -12.78 -23.91 41.78
N ASP A 17 -12.99 -25.22 41.92
CA ASP A 17 -12.87 -25.99 43.16
C ASP A 17 -13.48 -27.37 42.89
N GLN A 18 -12.77 -28.15 42.08
CA GLN A 18 -13.02 -29.58 42.00
C GLN A 18 -12.05 -30.25 42.98
N PRO A 19 -12.53 -30.85 44.09
CA PRO A 19 -11.63 -31.53 45.00
C PRO A 19 -10.96 -32.70 44.27
N PHE A 20 -9.66 -32.85 44.49
CA PHE A 20 -8.85 -33.95 43.95
C PHE A 20 -9.53 -35.29 44.22
N LYS A 21 -10.15 -35.89 43.20
CA LYS A 21 -10.64 -37.27 43.26
C LYS A 21 -9.43 -38.20 43.17
N THR A 22 -8.97 -38.67 44.33
CA THR A 22 -7.99 -39.76 44.39
C THR A 22 -8.68 -41.03 43.90
N ILE A 23 -8.26 -41.56 42.75
CA ILE A 23 -8.67 -42.89 42.30
C ILE A 23 -7.96 -43.89 43.21
N GLN A 24 -8.64 -44.37 44.25
CA GLN A 24 -8.20 -45.56 44.98
C GLN A 24 -8.28 -46.75 44.03
N LYS A 25 -7.12 -47.31 43.66
CA LYS A 25 -7.06 -48.66 43.11
C LYS A 25 -7.39 -49.63 44.24
N ASN A 26 -8.65 -50.04 44.32
CA ASN A 26 -9.10 -51.16 45.14
C ASN A 26 -8.62 -52.47 44.51
N ASP A 27 -7.37 -52.83 44.77
CA ASP A 27 -6.89 -54.20 44.62
C ASP A 27 -5.75 -54.38 45.64
N SER A 28 -6.11 -54.78 46.86
CA SER A 28 -5.28 -55.48 47.87
C SER A 28 -5.72 -55.18 49.32
N SER A 29 -7.02 -55.23 49.63
CA SER A 29 -7.48 -55.31 51.03
C SER A 29 -7.21 -56.70 51.64
N ASP A 30 -7.21 -57.75 50.82
CA ASP A 30 -7.11 -59.14 51.31
C ASP A 30 -5.71 -59.54 51.75
N ASN A 31 -4.66 -58.90 51.23
CA ASN A 31 -3.29 -59.16 51.67
C ASN A 31 -2.91 -58.44 52.98
N LEU A 32 -3.72 -57.49 53.44
CA LEU A 32 -3.45 -56.75 54.68
C LEU A 32 -3.86 -57.58 55.91
N VAL A 33 -4.96 -58.33 55.80
CA VAL A 33 -5.56 -59.08 56.93
C VAL A 33 -4.79 -60.38 57.22
N PHE A 34 -4.06 -60.94 56.27
CA PHE A 34 -3.31 -62.19 56.48
C PHE A 34 -1.97 -62.01 57.24
N ARG A 35 -1.56 -60.77 57.52
CA ARG A 35 -0.22 -60.47 58.02
C ARG A 35 -0.08 -60.44 59.56
N MET A 36 -1.18 -60.48 60.29
CA MET A 36 -1.17 -60.30 61.75
C MET A 36 -1.10 -61.62 62.53
N LYS A 37 -1.38 -62.77 61.89
CA LYS A 37 -1.51 -64.08 62.57
C LYS A 37 -0.27 -64.96 62.56
N ASN A 38 0.71 -64.74 61.68
CA ASN A 38 1.92 -65.57 61.60
C ASN A 38 3.18 -64.71 61.77
N GLY A 39 3.90 -64.93 62.86
CA GLY A 39 5.20 -64.33 63.14
C GLY A 39 6.24 -64.64 62.05
N MET A 40 7.04 -63.62 61.74
CA MET A 40 8.19 -63.59 60.84
C MET A 40 7.92 -63.79 59.33
N ARG A 41 8.02 -62.68 58.59
CA ARG A 41 9.15 -62.43 57.69
C ARG A 41 9.15 -60.94 57.36
N SER A 42 10.28 -60.26 57.58
CA SER A 42 10.51 -58.93 57.04
C SER A 42 10.11 -58.96 55.56
N THR A 43 9.12 -58.18 55.13
CA THR A 43 9.00 -57.90 53.70
C THR A 43 10.15 -56.99 53.35
N LYS A 44 11.30 -57.61 53.09
CA LYS A 44 12.43 -56.95 52.49
C LYS A 44 11.89 -56.27 51.24
N TYR A 45 12.08 -54.94 51.17
CA TYR A 45 11.69 -54.15 50.01
C TYR A 45 12.18 -54.87 48.76
N LYS A 46 11.28 -55.10 47.80
CA LYS A 46 11.70 -55.64 46.51
C LYS A 46 12.74 -54.66 45.94
N PRO A 47 13.91 -55.15 45.48
CA PRO A 47 14.91 -54.27 44.89
C PRO A 47 14.26 -53.50 43.74
N VAL A 48 14.51 -52.18 43.72
CA VAL A 48 13.97 -51.28 42.70
C VAL A 48 14.47 -51.77 41.34
N ASP A 49 13.54 -52.07 40.44
CA ASP A 49 13.84 -52.42 39.06
C ASP A 49 14.16 -51.13 38.29
N TYR A 50 15.45 -50.79 38.27
CA TYR A 50 15.95 -49.62 37.58
C TYR A 50 15.71 -49.67 36.07
N GLN A 51 15.63 -50.86 35.46
CA GLN A 51 15.33 -50.98 34.02
C GLN A 51 13.88 -50.60 33.75
N GLN A 52 12.94 -51.07 34.57
CA GLN A 52 11.54 -50.70 34.44
C GLN A 52 11.30 -49.20 34.67
N LEU A 53 11.98 -48.61 35.67
CA LEU A 53 11.90 -47.17 35.95
C LEU A 53 12.50 -46.32 34.82
N GLN A 54 13.63 -46.75 34.25
CA GLN A 54 14.24 -46.11 33.10
C GLN A 54 13.32 -46.14 31.89
N ALA A 55 12.74 -47.30 31.55
CA ALA A 55 11.79 -47.44 30.45
C ALA A 55 10.57 -46.53 30.62
N LEU A 56 10.02 -46.42 31.83
CA LEU A 56 8.91 -45.52 32.14
C LEU A 56 9.28 -44.04 31.97
N THR A 57 10.49 -43.67 32.38
CA THR A 57 11.02 -42.31 32.28
C THR A 57 11.25 -41.93 30.82
N GLU A 58 11.86 -42.83 30.04
CA GLU A 58 12.08 -42.65 28.60
C GLU A 58 10.75 -42.55 27.85
N ALA A 59 9.77 -43.41 28.17
CA ALA A 59 8.43 -43.34 27.58
C ALA A 59 7.73 -42.00 27.89
N LYS A 60 7.82 -41.50 29.13
CA LYS A 60 7.27 -40.18 29.48
C LYS A 60 8.01 -39.03 28.79
N LYS A 61 9.33 -39.13 28.64
CA LYS A 61 10.13 -38.13 27.92
C LYS A 61 9.73 -38.07 26.44
N LEU A 62 9.56 -39.23 25.80
CA LEU A 62 9.07 -39.31 24.43
C LEU A 62 7.64 -38.79 24.27
N ALA A 63 6.73 -39.12 25.19
CA ALA A 63 5.37 -38.60 25.18
C ALA A 63 5.34 -37.06 25.35
N SER A 64 6.17 -36.52 26.25
CA SER A 64 6.27 -35.07 26.47
C SER A 64 6.83 -34.34 25.24
N ALA A 65 7.88 -34.88 24.61
CA ALA A 65 8.43 -34.34 23.37
C ALA A 65 7.40 -34.38 22.22
N SER A 66 6.59 -35.44 22.15
CA SER A 66 5.50 -35.54 21.17
C SER A 66 4.42 -34.47 21.39
N ILE A 67 4.03 -34.21 22.64
CA ILE A 67 3.07 -33.16 22.99
C ILE A 67 3.64 -31.77 22.66
N GLU A 68 4.89 -31.51 23.04
CA GLU A 68 5.57 -30.24 22.74
C GLU A 68 5.62 -29.97 21.23
N LEU A 69 5.94 -31.00 20.43
CA LEU A 69 5.94 -30.89 18.98
C LEU A 69 4.55 -30.58 18.41
N LYS A 70 3.48 -31.14 18.99
CA LYS A 70 2.10 -30.81 18.61
C LYS A 70 1.74 -29.37 18.96
N ILE A 71 2.15 -28.89 20.14
CA ILE A 71 1.93 -27.50 20.57
C ILE A 71 2.61 -26.54 19.59
N ARG A 72 3.91 -26.74 19.32
CA ARG A 72 4.66 -25.89 18.38
C ARG A 72 4.03 -25.86 16.99
N LYS A 73 3.54 -27.01 16.50
CA LYS A 73 2.82 -27.08 15.21
C LYS A 73 1.52 -26.27 15.23
N ALA A 74 0.72 -26.40 16.29
CA ALA A 74 -0.54 -25.66 16.44
C ALA A 74 -0.31 -24.15 16.57
N GLU A 75 0.75 -23.72 17.26
CA GLU A 75 1.14 -22.32 17.37
C GLU A 75 1.56 -21.75 16.01
N GLN A 76 2.39 -22.48 15.25
CA GLN A 76 2.80 -22.06 13.92
C GLN A 76 1.62 -21.94 12.95
N THR A 77 0.70 -22.91 12.94
CA THR A 77 -0.49 -22.84 12.08
C THR A 77 -1.42 -21.70 12.50
N SER A 78 -1.58 -21.45 13.80
CA SER A 78 -2.34 -20.29 14.32
C SER A 78 -1.72 -18.97 13.87
N LYS A 79 -0.40 -18.82 13.98
CA LYS A 79 0.32 -17.62 13.54
C LYS A 79 0.12 -17.36 12.04
N ILE A 80 0.36 -18.38 11.21
CA ILE A 80 0.18 -18.29 9.75
C ILE A 80 -1.28 -17.95 9.40
N SER A 81 -2.25 -18.56 10.09
CA SER A 81 -3.68 -18.29 9.84
C SER A 81 -4.07 -16.84 10.17
N LYS A 82 -3.54 -16.29 11.28
CA LYS A 82 -3.75 -14.88 11.65
C LYS A 82 -3.12 -13.95 10.63
N GLU A 83 -1.87 -14.19 10.23
CA GLU A 83 -1.19 -13.41 9.20
C GLU A 83 -1.94 -13.44 7.86
N GLN A 84 -2.40 -14.61 7.41
CA GLN A 84 -3.18 -14.74 6.19
C GLN A 84 -4.52 -13.99 6.25
N THR A 85 -5.21 -14.04 7.40
CA THR A 85 -6.46 -13.29 7.60
C THR A 85 -6.21 -11.79 7.57
N LEU A 86 -5.14 -11.33 8.23
CA LEU A 86 -4.75 -9.92 8.25
C LEU A 86 -4.41 -9.43 6.83
N ILE A 87 -3.62 -10.19 6.07
CA ILE A 87 -3.28 -9.86 4.67
C ILE A 87 -4.54 -9.76 3.81
N LYS A 88 -5.52 -10.66 3.98
CA LYS A 88 -6.79 -10.60 3.24
C LYS A 88 -7.57 -9.32 3.57
N GLN A 89 -7.65 -8.96 4.85
CA GLN A 89 -8.30 -7.72 5.28
C GLN A 89 -7.59 -6.49 4.73
N HIS A 90 -6.26 -6.40 4.84
CA HIS A 90 -5.49 -5.30 4.28
C HIS A 90 -5.68 -5.18 2.77
N LYS A 91 -5.64 -6.29 2.03
CA LYS A 91 -5.89 -6.28 0.59
C LYS A 91 -7.28 -5.75 0.26
N GLN A 92 -8.30 -6.15 1.02
CA GLN A 92 -9.67 -5.69 0.80
C GLN A 92 -9.80 -4.19 1.04
N VAL A 93 -9.29 -3.68 2.17
CA VAL A 93 -9.31 -2.25 2.49
C VAL A 93 -8.50 -1.46 1.46
N TRP A 94 -7.33 -1.95 1.06
CA TRP A 94 -6.51 -1.32 0.03
C TRP A 94 -7.25 -1.24 -1.31
N TRP A 95 -7.92 -2.30 -1.73
CA TRP A 95 -8.72 -2.28 -2.96
C TRP A 95 -9.86 -1.28 -2.91
N GLN A 96 -10.57 -1.20 -1.78
CA GLN A 96 -11.63 -0.22 -1.59
C GLN A 96 -11.11 1.21 -1.63
N GLU A 97 -10.00 1.48 -0.95
CA GLU A 97 -9.41 2.82 -0.91
C GLU A 97 -8.81 3.22 -2.27
N HIS A 98 -8.17 2.29 -2.95
CA HIS A 98 -7.67 2.52 -4.31
C HIS A 98 -8.81 2.87 -5.28
N GLN A 99 -9.94 2.17 -5.18
CA GLN A 99 -11.12 2.49 -5.98
C GLN A 99 -11.67 3.87 -5.61
N ARG A 100 -11.86 4.16 -4.31
CA ARG A 100 -12.36 5.46 -3.83
C ARG A 100 -11.48 6.61 -4.32
N LEU A 101 -10.16 6.48 -4.20
CA LEU A 101 -9.21 7.49 -4.66
C LEU A 101 -9.23 7.65 -6.18
N THR A 102 -9.36 6.55 -6.92
CA THR A 102 -9.49 6.58 -8.38
C THR A 102 -10.77 7.31 -8.80
N ASP A 103 -11.89 7.02 -8.15
CA ASP A 103 -13.18 7.67 -8.42
C ASP A 103 -13.12 9.18 -8.13
N VAL A 104 -12.53 9.57 -7.00
CA VAL A 104 -12.33 10.99 -6.65
C VAL A 104 -11.44 11.68 -7.68
N ARG A 105 -10.32 11.04 -8.07
CA ARG A 105 -9.43 11.58 -9.10
C ARG A 105 -10.17 11.77 -10.42
N CYS A 106 -10.88 10.75 -10.90
CA CYS A 106 -11.63 10.84 -12.16
C CYS A 106 -12.71 11.93 -12.13
N LYS A 107 -13.38 12.12 -10.99
CA LYS A 107 -14.35 13.20 -10.82
C LYS A 107 -13.68 14.58 -10.94
N MET A 108 -12.58 14.79 -10.23
CA MET A 108 -11.83 16.04 -10.28
C MET A 108 -11.23 16.31 -11.66
N GLU A 109 -10.68 15.29 -12.32
CA GLU A 109 -10.20 15.38 -13.70
C GLU A 109 -11.33 15.78 -14.66
N SER A 110 -12.54 15.26 -14.47
CA SER A 110 -13.71 15.64 -15.27
C SER A 110 -14.17 17.08 -15.01
N GLU A 111 -14.12 17.55 -13.76
CA GLU A 111 -14.44 18.93 -13.39
C GLU A 111 -13.41 19.90 -14.02
N ILE A 112 -12.11 19.58 -13.97
CA ILE A 112 -11.05 20.34 -14.63
C ILE A 112 -11.28 20.37 -16.15
N LYS A 113 -11.55 19.23 -16.78
CA LYS A 113 -11.82 19.16 -18.23
C LYS A 113 -13.05 19.98 -18.62
N SER A 114 -14.12 19.91 -17.82
CA SER A 114 -15.31 20.74 -18.03
C SER A 114 -14.96 22.22 -18.00
N PHE A 115 -14.19 22.66 -17.00
CA PHE A 115 -13.74 24.04 -16.86
C PHE A 115 -12.89 24.51 -18.05
N LEU A 116 -11.96 23.66 -18.52
CA LEU A 116 -11.13 23.97 -19.68
C LEU A 116 -11.92 24.01 -21.00
N SER A 117 -12.99 23.22 -21.11
CA SER A 117 -13.86 23.16 -22.29
C SER A 117 -14.92 24.27 -22.36
N GLU A 118 -15.16 24.98 -21.25
CA GLU A 118 -16.14 26.05 -21.20
C GLU A 118 -15.61 27.28 -21.96
N GLU A 119 -16.39 27.77 -22.93
CA GLU A 119 -16.01 28.87 -23.82
C GLU A 119 -16.11 30.21 -23.06
N ASN A 120 -15.21 30.43 -22.10
CA ASN A 120 -15.08 31.68 -21.36
C ASN A 120 -14.28 32.70 -22.15
N ILE A 121 -14.74 33.95 -22.12
CA ILE A 121 -14.09 35.09 -22.79
C ILE A 121 -12.72 35.31 -22.13
N GLY A 122 -11.63 35.03 -22.87
CA GLY A 122 -10.23 35.10 -22.37
C GLY A 122 -9.42 33.79 -22.41
N ASN A 123 -9.92 32.73 -23.09
CA ASN A 123 -9.41 31.34 -23.08
C ASN A 123 -8.02 31.10 -23.72
N GLU A 124 -7.36 32.06 -24.37
CA GLU A 124 -6.15 31.76 -25.19
C GLU A 124 -5.05 30.97 -24.44
N CYS A 125 -4.84 31.26 -23.15
CA CYS A 125 -3.94 30.49 -22.28
C CYS A 125 -4.43 29.06 -21.92
N LEU A 126 -5.74 28.86 -21.78
CA LEU A 126 -6.32 27.53 -21.53
C LEU A 126 -6.29 26.64 -22.79
N SER A 127 -6.43 27.26 -23.96
CA SER A 127 -6.26 26.58 -25.26
C SER A 127 -4.85 26.01 -25.42
N ASP A 128 -3.81 26.74 -24.99
CA ASP A 128 -2.44 26.25 -24.99
C ASP A 128 -2.26 25.01 -24.09
N LEU A 129 -2.91 24.99 -22.91
CA LEU A 129 -2.88 23.82 -22.02
C LEU A 129 -3.48 22.57 -22.66
N THR A 130 -4.59 22.70 -23.37
CA THR A 130 -5.19 21.56 -24.11
C THR A 130 -4.30 21.08 -25.25
N ASN A 131 -3.61 21.98 -25.94
CA ASN A 131 -2.65 21.61 -26.98
C ASN A 131 -1.45 20.83 -26.39
N PHE A 132 -0.94 21.27 -25.24
CA PHE A 132 0.11 20.54 -24.51
C PHE A 132 -0.35 19.15 -24.03
N GLU A 133 -1.58 19.01 -23.52
CA GLU A 133 -2.14 17.70 -23.13
C GLU A 133 -2.13 16.73 -24.33
N GLN A 134 -2.58 17.21 -25.49
CA GLN A 134 -2.60 16.40 -26.70
C GLN A 134 -1.19 16.00 -27.15
N GLU A 135 -0.26 16.97 -27.24
CA GLU A 135 1.11 16.67 -27.68
C GLU A 135 1.80 15.70 -26.72
N LEU A 136 1.64 15.86 -25.41
CA LEU A 136 2.17 14.92 -24.42
C LEU A 136 1.58 13.51 -24.57
N SER A 137 0.28 13.41 -24.86
CA SER A 137 -0.38 12.12 -25.12
C SER A 137 0.17 11.42 -26.36
N GLU A 138 0.38 12.16 -27.45
CA GLU A 138 0.97 11.64 -28.68
C GLU A 138 2.44 11.20 -28.49
N GLN A 139 3.22 12.00 -27.78
CA GLN A 139 4.61 11.68 -27.40
C GLN A 139 4.65 10.43 -26.53
N TRP A 140 3.74 10.32 -25.54
CA TRP A 140 3.64 9.17 -24.66
C TRP A 140 3.28 7.90 -25.42
N TYR A 141 2.30 7.96 -26.32
CA TYR A 141 1.93 6.82 -27.16
C TYR A 141 3.09 6.38 -28.05
N THR A 142 3.79 7.34 -28.66
CA THR A 142 4.97 7.09 -29.50
C THR A 142 6.09 6.44 -28.69
N TYR A 143 6.37 6.97 -27.50
CA TYR A 143 7.35 6.41 -26.57
C TYR A 143 6.99 4.97 -26.19
N LEU A 144 5.74 4.74 -25.75
CA LEU A 144 5.27 3.42 -25.34
C LEU A 144 5.39 2.41 -26.49
N LYS A 145 5.01 2.82 -27.71
CA LYS A 145 5.16 2.01 -28.92
C LYS A 145 6.63 1.68 -29.20
N ASN A 146 7.52 2.66 -29.08
CA ASN A 146 8.95 2.49 -29.29
C ASN A 146 9.63 1.62 -28.23
N VAL A 147 9.09 1.54 -27.01
CA VAL A 147 9.62 0.67 -25.94
C VAL A 147 9.04 -0.74 -26.02
N ILE A 148 7.72 -0.86 -26.21
CA ILE A 148 7.01 -2.15 -26.17
C ILE A 148 7.25 -2.98 -27.44
N ASN A 149 7.19 -2.37 -28.63
CA ASN A 149 7.28 -3.11 -29.89
C ASN A 149 8.61 -3.87 -30.04
N PRO A 150 9.79 -3.27 -29.75
CA PRO A 150 11.05 -4.01 -29.84
C PRO A 150 11.11 -5.20 -28.87
N ILE A 151 10.54 -5.08 -27.67
CA ILE A 151 10.49 -6.18 -26.69
C ILE A 151 9.59 -7.31 -27.21
N GLN A 152 8.42 -6.97 -27.77
CA GLN A 152 7.52 -7.95 -28.37
C GLN A 152 8.15 -8.64 -29.57
N GLN A 153 8.86 -7.89 -30.43
CA GLN A 153 9.58 -8.42 -31.58
C GLN A 153 10.72 -9.35 -31.14
N LEU A 154 11.55 -8.94 -30.18
CA LEU A 154 12.61 -9.78 -29.61
C LEU A 154 12.03 -11.07 -29.03
N ARG A 155 10.89 -10.99 -28.33
CA ARG A 155 10.21 -12.15 -27.77
C ARG A 155 9.71 -13.10 -28.86
N ALA A 156 9.17 -12.57 -29.96
CA ALA A 156 8.72 -13.36 -31.10
C ALA A 156 9.91 -14.05 -31.80
N ASP A 157 11.00 -13.31 -32.03
CA ASP A 157 12.23 -13.82 -32.64
C ASP A 157 12.87 -14.94 -31.81
N LEU A 158 12.95 -14.76 -30.48
CA LEU A 158 13.50 -15.77 -29.58
C LEU A 158 12.64 -17.04 -29.59
N LYS A 159 11.30 -16.92 -29.58
CA LYS A 159 10.39 -18.06 -29.72
C LYS A 159 10.56 -18.78 -31.05
N TYR A 160 10.65 -18.02 -32.15
CA TYR A 160 10.89 -18.58 -33.49
C TYR A 160 12.20 -19.39 -33.52
N ARG A 161 13.30 -18.80 -33.05
CA ARG A 161 14.60 -19.49 -32.98
C ARG A 161 14.56 -20.73 -32.10
N GLN A 162 13.85 -20.69 -30.97
CA GLN A 162 13.68 -21.85 -30.09
C GLN A 162 13.01 -23.03 -30.81
N HIS A 163 11.98 -22.77 -31.62
CA HIS A 163 11.31 -23.82 -32.41
C HIS A 163 12.22 -24.42 -33.49
N HIS A 164 13.06 -23.60 -34.14
CA HIS A 164 14.02 -24.07 -35.16
C HIS A 164 15.23 -24.82 -34.57
N ILE A 165 15.68 -24.46 -33.36
CA ILE A 165 16.74 -25.19 -32.65
C ILE A 165 16.33 -26.63 -32.33
N SER A 166 15.04 -26.89 -32.13
CA SER A 166 14.52 -28.25 -31.91
C SER A 166 14.59 -29.16 -33.16
N GLN A 167 14.93 -28.64 -34.34
CA GLN A 167 14.89 -29.35 -35.63
C GLN A 167 16.27 -29.55 -36.29
N HIS A 168 17.37 -29.02 -35.72
CA HIS A 168 18.71 -29.06 -36.34
C HIS A 168 19.79 -29.76 -35.49
N SER A 169 20.95 -30.03 -36.10
CA SER A 169 22.06 -30.82 -35.50
C SER A 169 22.85 -30.06 -34.43
N TYR A 170 23.32 -30.81 -33.42
CA TYR A 170 23.89 -30.33 -32.14
C TYR A 170 25.06 -29.33 -32.26
N SER A 171 25.93 -29.45 -33.27
CA SER A 171 27.14 -28.62 -33.38
C SER A 171 26.89 -27.18 -33.85
N HIS A 172 25.88 -26.92 -34.69
CA HIS A 172 25.53 -25.55 -35.09
C HIS A 172 24.74 -24.80 -33.99
N ILE A 173 24.09 -25.54 -33.09
CA ILE A 173 23.26 -25.02 -32.00
C ILE A 173 24.10 -24.40 -30.89
N VAL A 174 25.20 -25.05 -30.49
CA VAL A 174 26.07 -24.57 -29.40
C VAL A 174 26.74 -23.24 -29.75
N LEU A 175 27.30 -23.11 -30.95
CA LEU A 175 27.94 -21.87 -31.42
C LEU A 175 26.96 -20.68 -31.58
N ASN A 176 25.71 -20.94 -31.96
CA ASN A 176 24.69 -19.90 -32.06
C ASN A 176 24.18 -19.49 -30.67
N SER A 177 24.04 -20.44 -29.74
CA SER A 177 23.57 -20.17 -28.38
C SER A 177 24.49 -19.23 -27.58
N VAL A 178 25.81 -19.38 -27.73
CA VAL A 178 26.80 -18.52 -27.05
C VAL A 178 26.71 -17.08 -27.56
N LYS A 179 26.63 -16.88 -28.88
CA LYS A 179 26.47 -15.54 -29.48
C LYS A 179 25.17 -14.86 -29.09
N VAL A 180 24.07 -15.62 -28.98
CA VAL A 180 22.78 -15.09 -28.51
C VAL A 180 22.86 -14.66 -27.04
N LEU A 181 23.57 -15.41 -26.20
CA LEU A 181 23.77 -15.04 -24.80
C LEU A 181 24.61 -13.76 -24.65
N GLU A 182 25.67 -13.62 -25.44
CA GLU A 182 26.50 -12.40 -25.48
C GLU A 182 25.68 -11.17 -25.91
N GLU A 183 24.86 -11.31 -26.97
CA GLU A 183 23.98 -10.24 -27.44
C GLU A 183 22.92 -9.86 -26.38
N VAL A 184 22.36 -10.85 -25.68
CA VAL A 184 21.40 -10.60 -24.58
C VAL A 184 22.07 -9.87 -23.42
N ASP A 185 23.31 -10.22 -23.07
CA ASP A 185 24.08 -9.52 -22.03
C ASP A 185 24.39 -8.07 -22.44
N PHE A 186 24.73 -7.86 -23.71
CA PHE A 186 24.95 -6.54 -24.29
C PHE A 186 23.67 -5.67 -24.25
N VAL A 187 22.52 -6.22 -24.67
CA VAL A 187 21.22 -5.54 -24.60
C VAL A 187 20.84 -5.21 -23.16
N LYS A 188 21.09 -6.12 -22.21
CA LYS A 188 20.87 -5.85 -20.78
C LYS A 188 21.70 -4.69 -20.27
N LYS A 189 23.00 -4.65 -20.60
CA LYS A 189 23.89 -3.54 -20.24
C LYS A 189 23.41 -2.22 -20.82
N GLN A 190 22.97 -2.20 -22.07
CA GLN A 190 22.38 -1.00 -22.68
C GLN A 190 21.11 -0.56 -21.95
N LEU A 191 20.21 -1.50 -21.64
CA LEU A 191 18.96 -1.20 -20.94
C LEU A 191 19.23 -0.61 -19.54
N THR A 192 20.18 -1.18 -18.80
CA THR A 192 20.60 -0.64 -17.50
C THR A 192 21.12 0.79 -17.62
N ALA A 193 21.99 1.06 -18.60
CA ALA A 193 22.51 2.41 -18.82
C ALA A 193 21.43 3.42 -19.21
N VAL A 194 20.45 3.00 -20.03
CA VAL A 194 19.29 3.83 -20.38
C VAL A 194 18.43 4.10 -19.13
N PHE A 195 18.21 3.09 -18.29
CA PHE A 195 17.42 3.23 -17.07
C PHE A 195 18.08 4.18 -16.07
N GLU A 196 19.39 4.09 -15.89
CA GLU A 196 20.18 5.02 -15.07
C GLU A 196 20.12 6.46 -15.60
N ARG A 197 20.14 6.64 -16.93
CA ARG A 197 19.97 7.98 -17.52
C ARG A 197 18.56 8.53 -17.29
N LEU A 198 17.54 7.71 -17.49
CA LEU A 198 16.15 8.10 -17.28
C LEU A 198 15.86 8.43 -15.81
N SER A 199 16.44 7.71 -14.85
CA SER A 199 16.28 8.04 -13.43
C SER A 199 16.91 9.38 -13.07
N LEU A 200 18.07 9.71 -13.64
CA LEU A 200 18.68 11.04 -13.49
C LEU A 200 17.84 12.15 -14.14
N GLU A 201 17.31 11.92 -15.33
CA GLU A 201 16.39 12.86 -16.00
C GLU A 201 15.12 13.08 -15.17
N GLN A 202 14.52 12.01 -14.65
CA GLN A 202 13.36 12.07 -13.75
C GLN A 202 13.68 12.89 -12.50
N GLN A 203 14.78 12.59 -11.81
CA GLN A 203 15.18 13.33 -10.61
C GLN A 203 15.40 14.81 -10.90
N LYS A 204 15.97 15.15 -12.07
CA LYS A 204 16.16 16.54 -12.49
C LYS A 204 14.82 17.26 -12.69
N ILE A 205 13.83 16.60 -13.28
CA ILE A 205 12.49 17.16 -13.48
C ILE A 205 11.78 17.31 -12.13
N GLU A 206 11.84 16.31 -11.25
CA GLU A 206 11.25 16.36 -9.92
C GLU A 206 11.83 17.52 -9.08
N ASN A 207 13.15 17.69 -9.09
CA ASN A 207 13.81 18.82 -8.43
C ASN A 207 13.36 20.16 -9.02
N TYR A 208 13.30 20.27 -10.35
CA TYR A 208 12.81 21.48 -11.02
C TYR A 208 11.37 21.81 -10.63
N LEU A 209 10.47 20.83 -10.63
CA LEU A 209 9.07 21.01 -10.22
C LEU A 209 8.95 21.39 -8.74
N SER A 210 9.78 20.81 -7.87
CA SER A 210 9.85 21.18 -6.45
C SER A 210 10.28 22.64 -6.27
N ASP A 211 11.30 23.09 -7.01
CA ASP A 211 11.76 24.48 -6.99
C ASP A 211 10.67 25.44 -7.48
N TRP A 212 9.90 25.06 -8.49
CA TRP A 212 8.75 25.85 -8.97
C TRP A 212 7.60 25.90 -7.99
N SER A 213 7.28 24.78 -7.33
CA SER A 213 6.28 24.73 -6.27
C SER A 213 6.58 25.74 -5.16
N MET A 214 7.86 25.80 -4.73
CA MET A 214 8.31 26.77 -3.74
C MET A 214 8.15 28.21 -4.23
N LYS A 215 8.56 28.49 -5.48
CA LYS A 215 8.39 29.83 -6.09
C LYS A 215 6.93 30.26 -6.21
N ILE A 216 6.02 29.35 -6.60
CA ILE A 216 4.59 29.67 -6.73
C ILE A 216 4.00 30.04 -5.37
N LEU A 217 4.40 29.36 -4.29
CA LEU A 217 4.00 29.72 -2.94
C LEU A 217 4.47 31.15 -2.56
N ASP A 218 5.71 31.48 -2.90
CA ASP A 218 6.30 32.80 -2.61
C ASP A 218 5.62 33.93 -3.41
N TYR A 219 5.30 33.71 -4.70
CA TYR A 219 4.58 34.67 -5.56
C TYR A 219 3.13 34.94 -5.10
N SER A 220 2.50 34.01 -4.39
CA SER A 220 1.10 34.08 -3.98
C SER A 220 0.84 35.18 -2.93
N SER A 221 1.81 35.45 -2.06
CA SER A 221 1.60 36.29 -0.86
C SER A 221 1.91 37.77 -1.11
N GLU A 222 3.06 38.06 -1.73
CA GLU A 222 3.63 39.41 -1.71
C GLU A 222 3.28 40.22 -2.97
N GLU A 223 3.38 39.63 -4.16
CA GLU A 223 3.02 40.30 -5.43
C GLU A 223 1.50 40.54 -5.57
N ARG A 224 0.68 39.57 -5.13
CA ARG A 224 -0.79 39.60 -5.25
C ARG A 224 -1.41 40.74 -4.43
N SER A 225 -0.82 41.03 -3.27
CA SER A 225 -1.21 42.11 -2.37
C SER A 225 -0.91 43.49 -2.95
N ASN A 226 0.22 43.63 -3.64
CA ASN A 226 0.69 44.88 -4.24
C ASN A 226 -0.10 45.25 -5.50
N LEU A 227 -0.36 44.29 -6.40
CA LEU A 227 -1.09 44.53 -7.67
C LEU A 227 -2.54 44.99 -7.48
N LEU A 228 -3.21 44.54 -6.41
CA LEU A 228 -4.58 44.94 -6.11
C LEU A 228 -4.65 46.25 -5.28
N SER A 229 -3.50 46.80 -4.88
CA SER A 229 -3.45 48.05 -4.12
C SER A 229 -3.31 49.29 -5.01
N GLU A 230 -2.81 49.11 -6.23
CA GLU A 230 -2.63 50.18 -7.20
C GLU A 230 -3.94 50.46 -7.97
N LEU A 231 -4.23 51.74 -8.17
CA LEU A 231 -5.35 52.18 -8.98
C LEU A 231 -4.97 52.05 -10.46
N PRO A 232 -5.83 51.51 -11.34
CA PRO A 232 -5.55 51.44 -12.77
C PRO A 232 -5.26 52.84 -13.32
N MET A 233 -4.14 52.99 -14.03
CA MET A 233 -3.71 54.25 -14.62
C MET A 233 -4.76 54.82 -15.58
N GLU A 234 -5.55 53.94 -16.20
CA GLU A 234 -6.67 54.26 -17.08
C GLU A 234 -7.82 54.97 -16.34
N LEU A 235 -8.05 54.66 -15.06
CA LEU A 235 -9.07 55.33 -14.23
C LEU A 235 -8.55 56.68 -13.70
N GLU A 236 -7.25 56.75 -13.41
CA GLU A 236 -6.61 57.94 -12.88
C GLU A 236 -6.54 59.06 -13.94
N THR A 237 -6.15 58.71 -15.15
CA THR A 237 -5.98 59.63 -16.29
C THR A 237 -7.28 59.98 -17.03
N LEU A 238 -8.42 59.35 -16.68
CA LEU A 238 -9.69 59.59 -17.34
C LEU A 238 -10.16 61.05 -17.16
N GLU A 239 -10.26 61.80 -18.24
CA GLU A 239 -10.95 63.11 -18.24
C GLU A 239 -12.46 62.88 -18.18
N CYS A 240 -13.03 63.12 -17.00
CA CYS A 240 -14.46 63.00 -16.78
C CYS A 240 -15.09 64.41 -16.71
N PRO A 241 -16.10 64.72 -17.55
CA PRO A 241 -16.78 66.01 -17.51
C PRO A 241 -17.59 66.25 -16.23
N TYR A 242 -17.82 65.21 -15.43
CA TYR A 242 -18.54 65.27 -14.14
C TYR A 242 -17.65 64.74 -13.00
N PRO A 243 -17.03 65.62 -12.19
CA PRO A 243 -16.12 65.22 -11.12
C PRO A 243 -16.74 64.29 -10.07
N ASP A 244 -18.00 64.54 -9.71
CA ASP A 244 -18.73 63.75 -8.71
C ASP A 244 -18.93 62.30 -9.19
N LEU A 245 -19.19 62.10 -10.49
CA LEU A 245 -19.33 60.78 -11.08
C LEU A 245 -17.99 60.03 -11.09
N LYS A 246 -16.89 60.70 -11.43
CA LYS A 246 -15.54 60.12 -11.35
C LYS A 246 -15.22 59.66 -9.93
N SER A 247 -15.53 60.51 -8.94
CA SER A 247 -15.32 60.17 -7.53
C SER A 247 -16.18 58.97 -7.07
N SER A 248 -17.43 58.88 -7.53
CA SER A 248 -18.32 57.77 -7.20
C SER A 248 -17.85 56.45 -7.82
N ILE A 249 -17.35 56.47 -9.06
CA ILE A 249 -16.82 55.28 -9.74
C ILE A 249 -15.52 54.82 -9.06
N LEU A 250 -14.62 55.75 -8.72
CA LEU A 250 -13.40 55.45 -7.98
C LEU A 250 -13.71 54.83 -6.62
N HIS A 251 -14.68 55.39 -5.89
CA HIS A 251 -15.10 54.85 -4.60
C HIS A 251 -15.67 53.44 -4.72
N GLU A 252 -16.57 53.19 -5.70
CA GLU A 252 -17.10 51.85 -5.93
C GLU A 252 -16.03 50.85 -6.36
N PHE A 253 -15.08 51.27 -7.20
CA PHE A 253 -13.94 50.44 -7.59
C PHE A 253 -13.09 50.06 -6.38
N CYS A 254 -12.70 51.02 -5.54
CA CYS A 254 -11.95 50.75 -4.31
C CYS A 254 -12.73 49.80 -3.38
N ASN A 255 -14.03 50.04 -3.20
CA ASN A 255 -14.90 49.16 -2.40
C ASN A 255 -14.95 47.73 -2.94
N PHE A 256 -15.03 47.58 -4.27
CA PHE A 256 -15.04 46.28 -4.92
C PHE A 256 -13.70 45.56 -4.73
N THR A 257 -12.59 46.27 -4.95
CA THR A 257 -11.23 45.74 -4.78
C THR A 257 -10.98 45.29 -3.35
N GLU A 258 -11.39 46.05 -2.34
CA GLU A 258 -11.25 45.67 -0.93
C GLU A 258 -12.11 44.43 -0.58
N LYS A 259 -13.35 44.36 -1.08
CA LYS A 259 -14.17 43.15 -0.92
C LYS A 259 -13.54 41.94 -1.58
N TYR A 260 -12.94 42.10 -2.76
CA TYR A 260 -12.29 41.03 -3.49
C TYR A 260 -11.02 40.55 -2.79
N LYS A 261 -10.18 41.47 -2.30
CA LYS A 261 -9.00 41.15 -1.47
C LYS A 261 -9.38 40.35 -0.23
N LYS A 262 -10.41 40.78 0.49
CA LYS A 262 -10.89 40.05 1.67
C LYS A 262 -11.31 38.63 1.33
N LYS A 263 -12.02 38.45 0.21
CA LYS A 263 -12.44 37.12 -0.24
C LYS A 263 -11.25 36.24 -0.64
N LEU A 264 -10.21 36.81 -1.25
CA LEU A 264 -8.96 36.09 -1.53
C LEU A 264 -8.26 35.65 -0.24
N GLN A 265 -8.15 36.51 0.76
CA GLN A 265 -7.59 36.17 2.07
C GLN A 265 -8.37 35.03 2.74
N ASP A 266 -9.70 35.04 2.67
CA ASP A 266 -10.54 33.96 3.19
C ASP A 266 -10.25 32.62 2.48
N PHE A 267 -9.97 32.62 1.18
CA PHE A 267 -9.58 31.42 0.44
C PHE A 267 -8.17 30.94 0.81
N ASP A 268 -7.21 31.86 0.97
CA ASP A 268 -5.85 31.52 1.37
C ASP A 268 -5.85 30.85 2.76
N LEU A 269 -6.65 31.34 3.71
CA LEU A 269 -6.86 30.70 5.03
C LEU A 269 -7.46 29.28 4.91
N GLN A 270 -8.44 29.09 4.01
CA GLN A 270 -9.01 27.76 3.78
C GLN A 270 -8.00 26.78 3.17
N LEU A 271 -7.13 27.27 2.29
CA LEU A 271 -6.07 26.46 1.68
C LEU A 271 -5.00 26.09 2.71
N GLU A 272 -4.62 27.00 3.62
CA GLU A 272 -3.73 26.69 4.74
C GLU A 272 -4.29 25.59 5.64
N ASP A 273 -5.58 25.66 5.99
CA ASP A 273 -6.25 24.64 6.81
C ASP A 273 -6.28 23.25 6.12
N ILE A 274 -6.38 23.21 4.78
CA ILE A 274 -6.34 21.95 4.01
C ILE A 274 -4.92 21.37 3.94
N SER A 275 -3.90 22.22 3.98
CA SER A 275 -2.49 21.83 3.89
C SER A 275 -1.89 21.29 5.20
N ARG A 276 -2.61 21.47 6.32
CA ARG A 276 -2.18 21.14 7.69
C ARG A 276 -2.67 19.76 8.16
#